data_AF-A0A218WCM8-F1
#
_entry.id   AF-A0A218WCM8-F1
#
_cell.length_a   1.000
_cell.length_b   1.000
_cell.length_c   1.000
_cell.angle_alpha   90.00
_cell.angle_beta   90.00
_cell.angle_gamma   90.00
#
_symmetry.space_group_name_H-M   'P 1'
#
loop_
_entity.id
_entity.type
_entity.pdbx_description
1 polymer ?
#
loop_
_entity_poly.entity_id
_entity_poly.type
_entity_poly.pdbx_seq_one_letter_code
_entity_poly.pdbx_strand_id
1 'polypeptide(L)'
;MGALMRYWIVILTYSSSSLLRAEGVGRSHFSRTFLDEAGQASEPEAMVPLANLCRVSTVVVLDGDPKQLGPVVSSKDADTLGLGRSYLERLF
;
A
#
# COMPACT_ATOMS: atom_id res chain seq x y z
N MET A 1 -20.97 5.59 -4.12
CA MET A 1 -20.62 4.50 -5.06
C MET A 1 -20.49 4.92 -6.53
N GLY A 2 -21.52 5.48 -7.17
CA GLY A 2 -21.53 5.68 -8.63
C GLY A 2 -20.51 6.67 -9.22
N ALA A 3 -19.98 7.61 -8.43
CA ALA A 3 -19.02 8.60 -8.93
C ALA A 3 -17.60 8.01 -9.11
N LEU A 4 -17.12 7.22 -8.12
CA LEU A 4 -15.78 6.63 -8.13
C LEU A 4 -15.61 5.55 -9.20
N MET A 5 -16.65 4.74 -9.43
CA MET A 5 -16.65 3.64 -10.41
C MET A 5 -16.58 4.12 -11.88
N ARG A 6 -16.67 5.43 -12.12
CA ARG A 6 -16.55 6.03 -13.47
C ARG A 6 -15.10 6.32 -13.85
N TYR A 7 -14.20 6.34 -12.87
CA TYR A 7 -12.79 6.62 -13.12
C TYR A 7 -12.05 5.32 -13.40
N TRP A 8 -11.17 5.37 -14.40
CA TRP A 8 -10.29 4.27 -14.76
C TRP A 8 -9.08 4.16 -13.83
N ILE A 9 -8.70 5.29 -13.24
CA ILE A 9 -7.55 5.43 -12.35
C ILE A 9 -8.03 6.23 -11.13
N VAL A 10 -7.72 5.72 -9.94
CA VAL A 10 -7.99 6.38 -8.66
C VAL A 10 -6.67 6.43 -7.90
N ILE A 11 -6.22 7.64 -7.54
CA ILE A 11 -4.94 7.88 -6.85
C ILE A 11 -5.25 8.26 -5.41
N LEU A 12 -4.55 7.62 -4.47
CA LEU A 12 -4.81 7.68 -3.04
C LEU A 12 -3.46 7.56 -2.31
N THR A 13 -3.38 8.05 -1.08
CA THR A 13 -2.31 7.60 -0.17
C THR A 13 -2.64 6.20 0.37
N TYR A 14 -1.62 5.48 0.83
CA TYR A 14 -1.76 4.16 1.44
C TYR A 14 -2.87 4.11 2.49
N SER A 15 -2.86 5.03 3.46
CA SER A 15 -3.87 5.07 4.53
C SER A 15 -5.27 5.42 4.02
N SER A 16 -5.38 6.36 3.08
CA SER A 16 -6.68 6.79 2.54
C SER A 16 -7.36 5.72 1.67
N SER A 17 -6.62 4.70 1.20
CA SER A 17 -7.20 3.59 0.44
C SER A 17 -8.22 2.78 1.25
N SER A 18 -8.16 2.84 2.59
CA SER A 18 -9.16 2.26 3.49
C SER A 18 -10.56 2.85 3.27
N LEU A 19 -10.66 4.12 2.84
CA LEU A 19 -11.92 4.79 2.56
C LEU A 19 -12.67 4.14 1.40
N LEU A 20 -11.97 3.64 0.38
CA LEU A 20 -12.64 2.90 -0.70
C LEU A 20 -13.35 1.66 -0.17
N ARG A 21 -12.72 0.94 0.76
CA ARG A 21 -13.36 -0.23 1.39
C ARG A 21 -14.54 0.18 2.27
N ALA A 22 -14.42 1.29 3.01
CA ALA A 22 -15.52 1.84 3.81
C ALA A 22 -16.72 2.26 2.95
N GLU A 23 -16.46 2.83 1.76
CA GLU A 23 -17.47 3.17 0.76
C GLU A 23 -18.03 1.95 0.02
N GLY A 24 -17.60 0.73 0.35
CA GLY A 24 -18.12 -0.52 -0.19
C GLY A 24 -17.41 -1.02 -1.44
N VAL A 25 -16.28 -0.44 -1.84
CA VAL A 25 -15.49 -0.95 -2.98
C VAL A 25 -14.95 -2.33 -2.63
N GLY A 26 -15.37 -3.33 -3.41
CA GLY A 26 -14.95 -4.71 -3.21
C GLY A 26 -13.50 -4.96 -3.63
N ARG A 27 -12.88 -5.98 -3.03
CA ARG A 27 -11.50 -6.44 -3.31
C ARG A 27 -11.25 -6.90 -4.76
N SER A 28 -12.30 -7.01 -5.57
CA SER A 28 -12.23 -7.42 -6.96
C SER A 28 -12.36 -6.26 -7.94
N HIS A 29 -12.61 -5.04 -7.45
CA HIS A 29 -12.86 -3.89 -8.31
C HIS A 29 -11.64 -3.51 -9.16
N PHE A 30 -10.46 -3.53 -8.54
CA PHE A 30 -9.21 -3.24 -9.24
C PHE A 30 -8.49 -4.55 -9.62
N SER A 31 -8.20 -4.69 -10.92
CA SER A 31 -7.36 -5.78 -11.43
C SER A 31 -5.87 -5.52 -11.25
N ARG A 32 -5.48 -4.25 -11.11
CA ARG A 32 -4.10 -3.79 -10.89
C ARG A 32 -4.04 -2.75 -9.78
N THR A 33 -3.02 -2.86 -8.93
CA THR A 33 -2.74 -1.89 -7.86
C THR A 33 -1.25 -1.57 -7.88
N PHE A 34 -0.93 -0.28 -7.95
CA PHE A 34 0.44 0.24 -7.94
C PHE A 34 0.69 0.90 -6.60
N LEU A 35 1.76 0.50 -5.92
CA LEU A 35 2.26 1.08 -4.68
C LEU A 35 3.55 1.81 -5.04
N ASP A 36 3.46 3.13 -5.19
CA ASP A 36 4.60 4.00 -5.52
C ASP A 36 5.36 4.42 -4.25
N GLU A 37 6.67 4.63 -4.37
CA GLU A 37 7.58 4.89 -3.25
C GLU A 37 7.49 3.83 -2.13
N ALA A 38 7.30 2.57 -2.49
CA ALA A 38 7.05 1.47 -1.56
C ALA A 38 8.22 1.18 -0.60
N GLY A 39 9.44 1.66 -0.93
CA GLY A 39 10.59 1.63 -0.02
C GLY A 39 10.44 2.57 1.18
N GLN A 40 9.64 3.64 1.06
CA GLN A 40 9.41 4.63 2.11
C GLN A 40 8.22 4.30 3.00
N ALA A 41 7.38 3.34 2.62
CA ALA A 41 6.23 2.90 3.41
C ALA A 41 6.61 1.75 4.34
N SER A 42 6.22 1.84 5.60
CA SER A 42 6.35 0.71 6.52
C SER A 42 5.52 -0.48 6.00
N GLU A 43 5.91 -1.71 6.33
CA GLU A 43 5.13 -2.88 5.91
C GLU A 43 3.64 -2.79 6.32
N PRO A 44 3.27 -2.36 7.54
CA PRO A 44 1.87 -2.17 7.90
C PRO A 44 1.13 -1.14 7.04
N GLU A 45 1.79 -0.05 6.63
CA GLU A 45 1.19 0.94 5.72
C GLU A 45 0.96 0.32 4.33
N ALA A 46 1.94 -0.40 3.79
CA ALA A 46 1.80 -1.14 2.54
C ALA A 46 0.63 -2.15 2.58
N MET A 47 0.36 -2.74 3.75
CA MET A 47 -0.76 -3.67 3.90
C MET A 47 -2.14 -3.02 3.81
N VAL A 48 -2.30 -1.71 4.05
CA VAL A 48 -3.62 -1.05 4.02
C VAL A 48 -4.32 -1.23 2.67
N PRO A 49 -3.74 -0.86 1.51
CA PRO A 49 -4.36 -1.12 0.21
C PRO A 49 -4.40 -2.61 -0.13
N LEU A 50 -3.35 -3.38 0.20
CA LEU A 50 -3.25 -4.79 -0.18
C LEU A 50 -4.33 -5.65 0.50
N ALA A 51 -4.55 -5.48 1.80
CA ALA A 51 -5.56 -6.22 2.55
C ALA A 51 -6.98 -5.81 2.18
N ASN A 52 -7.20 -4.52 1.90
CA ASN A 52 -8.54 -3.97 1.71
C ASN A 52 -9.04 -4.05 0.27
N LEU A 53 -8.15 -3.98 -0.72
CA LEU A 53 -8.50 -3.80 -2.13
C LEU A 53 -8.00 -4.92 -3.04
N CYS A 54 -7.04 -5.75 -2.60
CA CYS A 54 -6.46 -6.79 -3.43
C CYS A 54 -6.99 -8.19 -3.09
N ARG A 55 -6.99 -9.06 -4.10
CA ARG A 55 -7.23 -10.51 -4.00
C ARG A 55 -6.11 -11.25 -4.73
N VAL A 56 -6.10 -12.58 -4.66
CA VAL A 56 -5.05 -13.42 -5.30
C VAL A 56 -4.88 -13.16 -6.80
N SER A 57 -5.95 -12.75 -7.49
CA SER A 57 -5.92 -12.41 -8.93
C SER A 57 -5.59 -10.95 -9.23
N THR A 58 -5.39 -10.11 -8.23
CA THR A 58 -4.97 -8.71 -8.42
C THR A 58 -3.47 -8.70 -8.70
N VAL A 59 -3.06 -8.03 -9.78
CA VAL A 59 -1.63 -7.77 -10.03
C VAL A 59 -1.21 -6.58 -9.18
N VAL A 60 -0.27 -6.81 -8.29
CA VAL A 60 0.32 -5.77 -7.43
C VAL A 60 1.70 -5.41 -7.97
N VAL A 61 1.94 -4.13 -8.17
CA VAL A 61 3.24 -3.58 -8.53
C VAL A 61 3.72 -2.73 -7.36
N LEU A 62 4.88 -3.06 -6.82
CA LEU A 62 5.59 -2.23 -5.85
C LEU A 62 6.69 -1.49 -6.62
N ASP A 63 6.66 -0.17 -6.62
CA ASP A 63 7.69 0.67 -7.21
C ASP A 63 8.43 1.44 -6.12
N GLY A 64 9.72 1.70 -6.33
CA GLY A 64 10.59 2.37 -5.36
C GLY A 64 11.98 1.73 -5.25
N ASP A 65 12.84 2.38 -4.47
CA ASP A 65 14.23 1.97 -4.28
C ASP A 65 14.53 1.71 -2.78
N PRO A 66 14.73 0.44 -2.36
CA PRO A 66 15.01 0.11 -0.96
C PRO A 66 16.37 0.63 -0.47
N LYS A 67 17.22 1.18 -1.35
CA LYS A 67 18.51 1.79 -0.98
C LYS A 67 18.44 3.30 -0.76
N GLN A 68 17.27 3.92 -0.96
CA GLN A 68 17.04 5.33 -0.70
C GLN A 68 16.46 5.53 0.72
N LEU A 69 15.55 6.49 0.91
CA LEU A 69 14.88 6.71 2.19
C LEU A 69 13.98 5.50 2.53
N GLY A 70 14.03 5.07 3.80
CA GLY A 70 13.13 4.07 4.36
C GLY A 70 11.94 4.69 5.10
N PRO A 71 11.10 3.85 5.73
CA PRO A 71 10.03 4.27 6.61
C PRO A 71 10.53 5.15 7.75
N VAL A 72 9.82 6.24 8.04
CA VAL A 72 10.13 7.13 9.16
C VAL A 72 9.54 6.57 10.44
N VAL A 73 10.40 6.09 11.35
CA VAL A 73 9.98 5.49 12.62
C VAL A 73 10.50 6.32 13.79
N SER A 74 9.59 6.91 14.58
CA SER A 74 9.95 7.75 15.73
C SER A 74 10.51 6.95 16.92
N SER A 75 10.06 5.70 17.09
CA SER A 75 10.52 4.82 18.18
C SER A 75 11.74 4.03 17.74
N LYS A 76 12.88 4.25 18.41
CA LYS A 76 14.12 3.50 18.16
C LYS A 76 13.96 2.00 18.42
N ASP A 77 13.15 1.63 19.41
CA ASP A 77 12.86 0.23 19.71
C ASP A 77 12.07 -0.40 18.56
N ALA A 78 11.06 0.30 18.04
CA ALA A 78 10.27 -0.21 16.92
C ALA A 78 11.11 -0.34 15.63
N ASP A 79 12.01 0.61 15.39
CA ASP A 79 12.95 0.58 14.27
C ASP A 79 13.90 -0.62 14.38
N THR A 80 14.49 -0.83 15.56
CA THR A 80 15.37 -1.97 15.87
C THR A 80 14.64 -3.31 15.73
N LEU A 81 13.34 -3.34 16.06
CA LEU A 81 12.47 -4.51 15.91
C LEU A 81 11.94 -4.70 14.47
N GLY A 82 12.41 -3.88 13.51
CA GLY A 82 12.18 -4.08 12.08
C GLY A 82 11.06 -3.24 11.47
N LEU A 83 10.45 -2.30 12.19
CA LEU A 83 9.42 -1.41 11.62
C LEU A 83 9.99 -0.47 10.55
N GLY A 84 11.29 -0.17 10.61
CA GLY A 84 12.01 0.57 9.57
C GLY A 84 12.34 -0.24 8.32
N ARG A 85 11.98 -1.54 8.27
CA ARG A 85 12.10 -2.35 7.05
C ARG A 85 10.79 -2.28 6.27
N SER A 86 10.85 -1.77 5.05
CA SER A 86 9.67 -1.70 4.17
C SER A 86 9.23 -3.08 3.67
N TYR A 87 7.99 -3.18 3.20
CA TYR A 87 7.52 -4.42 2.55
C TYR A 87 8.32 -4.73 1.27
N LEU A 88 8.70 -3.69 0.52
CA LEU A 88 9.55 -3.82 -0.66
C LEU A 88 10.89 -4.47 -0.28
N GLU A 89 11.59 -3.92 0.70
CA GLU A 89 12.86 -4.45 1.21
C GLU A 89 12.73 -5.84 1.84
N ARG A 90 11.55 -6.22 2.35
CA ARG A 90 11.35 -7.57 2.88
C ARG A 90 11.25 -8.66 1.80
N LEU A 91 10.76 -8.29 0.61
CA LEU A 91 10.58 -9.24 -0.50
C LEU A 91 11.88 -9.50 -1.28
N PHE A 92 12.87 -8.62 -1.16
CA PHE A 92 14.20 -8.74 -1.76
C PHE A 92 15.25 -9.14 -0.71
#